data_AF-A0A246JKJ3-F1
#
_entry.id   AF-A0A246JKJ3-F1
#
_cell.length_a   1.000
_cell.length_b   1.000
_cell.length_c   1.000
_cell.angle_alpha   90.00
_cell.angle_beta   90.00
_cell.angle_gamma   90.00
#
_symmetry.space_group_name_H-M   'P 1'
#
loop_
_entity.id
_entity.type
_entity.pdbx_description
1 polymer ?
#
loop_
_entity_poly.entity_id
_entity_poly.type
_entity_poly.pdbx_seq_one_letter_code
_entity_poly.pdbx_strand_id
1 'polypeptide(L)'
;MNFIRPRALLLATLLTTTSAVALAETPLVEAQSRVAWTSLRTLVSKALLHGQVNPQVAACVRTLPPNSFHQVIRQIADDSFEPSAQGMVDDFLNSPVGQKQAKRAWLTVFQNQQLPLPQPMPEYSAEDRQQLEIFSGLTAVRRYLDESFLDSPKASPLIQGRVRELMQQCAEKVTRAAASQAGASQAGAPQTTPRVGTTAATAATAAAPADSAATESRDAALGAIGTAYFIVGRIGKDCLSLLNRPDTAQDFVAVWQKRNEVFVTAASKYQARRLAEARAQGGKAQADVVWGQMTGAVRASGEGAVRGMLDQPDRTAACQRAVDLIDKGAFDLKPGQPMHDELQSLVAWAETQR
;
A
#
# COMPACT_ATOMS: atom_id res chain seq x y z
N MET A 1 -18.78 -3.89 85.68
CA MET A 1 -19.36 -4.31 84.38
C MET A 1 -18.23 -4.29 83.35
N ASN A 2 -17.79 -5.47 82.93
CA ASN A 2 -16.63 -5.68 82.07
C ASN A 2 -17.04 -5.57 80.60
N PHE A 3 -16.43 -4.65 79.83
CA PHE A 3 -16.61 -4.55 78.39
C PHE A 3 -15.51 -5.31 77.64
N ILE A 4 -15.97 -6.25 76.81
CA ILE A 4 -15.19 -7.16 75.98
C ILE A 4 -14.71 -6.43 74.72
N ARG A 5 -13.41 -6.47 74.43
CA ARG A 5 -12.79 -5.94 73.19
C ARG A 5 -13.04 -6.91 72.01
N PRO A 6 -13.43 -6.43 70.81
CA PRO A 6 -13.48 -7.28 69.63
C PRO A 6 -12.07 -7.45 69.04
N ARG A 7 -11.71 -8.70 68.77
CA ARG A 7 -10.49 -9.10 68.05
C ARG A 7 -10.63 -8.72 66.58
N ALA A 8 -9.67 -7.95 66.07
CA ALA A 8 -9.50 -7.70 64.65
C ALA A 8 -9.12 -9.02 63.94
N LEU A 9 -9.99 -9.47 63.04
CA LEU A 9 -9.75 -10.62 62.16
C LEU A 9 -8.89 -10.13 60.97
N LEU A 10 -7.63 -10.55 60.93
CA LEU A 10 -6.70 -10.31 59.83
C LEU A 10 -7.07 -11.26 58.68
N LEU A 11 -7.82 -10.77 57.69
CA LEU A 11 -8.16 -11.49 56.47
C LEU A 11 -6.95 -11.42 55.51
N ALA A 12 -6.09 -12.44 55.54
CA ALA A 12 -5.01 -12.61 54.58
C ALA A 12 -5.60 -12.97 53.21
N THR A 13 -5.70 -11.98 52.32
CA THR A 13 -6.09 -12.18 50.92
C THR A 13 -4.93 -12.84 50.18
N LEU A 14 -5.05 -14.14 49.90
CA LEU A 14 -4.18 -14.87 48.99
C LEU A 14 -4.38 -14.29 47.57
N LEU A 15 -3.52 -13.34 47.17
CA LEU A 15 -3.38 -12.95 45.77
C LEU A 15 -2.81 -14.16 45.01
N THR A 16 -3.68 -14.93 44.37
CA THR A 16 -3.27 -15.84 43.29
C THR A 16 -2.79 -14.98 42.13
N THR A 17 -1.48 -14.74 42.05
CA THR A 17 -0.84 -14.21 40.86
C THR A 17 -1.00 -15.24 39.75
N THR A 18 -2.10 -15.14 39.01
CA THR A 18 -2.23 -15.77 37.70
C THR A 18 -1.22 -15.07 36.80
N SER A 19 0.00 -15.61 36.76
CA SER A 19 0.96 -15.25 35.73
C SER A 19 0.29 -15.60 34.41
N ALA A 20 -0.23 -14.59 33.72
CA ALA A 20 -0.73 -14.74 32.37
C ALA A 20 0.45 -15.22 31.53
N VAL A 21 0.51 -16.53 31.27
CA VAL A 21 1.44 -17.08 30.31
C VAL A 21 1.00 -16.50 28.98
N ALA A 22 1.74 -15.50 28.50
CA ALA A 22 1.56 -14.97 27.16
C ALA A 22 1.82 -16.15 26.22
N LEU A 23 0.76 -16.72 25.66
CA LEU A 23 0.88 -17.78 24.67
C LEU A 23 1.75 -17.23 23.54
N ALA A 24 2.87 -17.91 23.28
CA ALA A 24 3.73 -17.57 22.17
C ALA A 24 2.91 -17.60 20.88
N GLU A 25 3.06 -16.57 20.07
CA GLU A 25 2.34 -16.43 18.81
C GLU A 25 2.90 -17.41 17.78
N THR A 26 2.05 -17.87 16.87
CA THR A 26 2.50 -18.81 15.85
C THR A 26 3.47 -18.14 14.87
N PRO A 27 4.44 -18.88 14.31
CA PRO A 27 5.37 -18.37 13.30
C PRO A 27 4.67 -17.66 12.13
N LEU A 28 3.54 -18.20 11.66
CA LEU A 28 2.71 -17.57 10.63
C LEU A 28 2.22 -16.19 11.06
N VAL A 29 1.65 -16.08 12.26
CA VAL A 29 1.10 -14.82 12.77
C VAL A 29 2.19 -13.78 12.95
N GLU A 30 3.32 -14.16 13.54
CA GLU A 30 4.46 -13.26 13.76
C GLU A 30 5.05 -12.75 12.42
N ALA A 31 5.32 -13.67 11.47
CA ALA A 31 5.90 -13.32 10.18
C ALA A 31 5.01 -12.36 9.39
N GLN A 32 3.72 -12.64 9.30
CA GLN A 32 2.77 -11.83 8.52
C GLN A 32 2.41 -10.51 9.22
N SER A 33 2.39 -10.48 10.55
CA SER A 33 2.21 -9.23 11.31
C SER A 33 3.37 -8.27 11.08
N ARG A 34 4.60 -8.77 11.00
CA ARG A 34 5.77 -7.94 10.66
C ARG A 34 5.69 -7.36 9.25
N VAL A 35 5.20 -8.13 8.27
CA VAL A 35 4.98 -7.65 6.88
C VAL A 35 3.92 -6.54 6.84
N ALA A 36 2.76 -6.77 7.47
CA ALA A 36 1.66 -5.81 7.52
C ALA A 36 2.06 -4.51 8.24
N TRP A 37 2.69 -4.63 9.40
CA TRP A 37 3.21 -3.50 10.17
C TRP A 37 4.26 -2.69 9.39
N THR A 38 5.21 -3.36 8.72
CA THR A 38 6.22 -2.69 7.90
C THR A 38 5.56 -1.94 6.76
N SER A 39 4.56 -2.53 6.11
CA SER A 39 3.79 -1.91 5.03
C SER A 39 3.07 -0.64 5.51
N LEU A 40 2.43 -0.67 6.69
CA LEU A 40 1.82 0.52 7.29
C LEU A 40 2.87 1.62 7.53
N ARG A 41 4.01 1.27 8.14
CA ARG A 41 5.07 2.25 8.45
C ARG A 41 5.66 2.89 7.21
N THR A 42 5.93 2.12 6.16
CA THR A 42 6.49 2.65 4.91
C THR A 42 5.48 3.53 4.19
N LEU A 43 4.21 3.12 4.13
CA LEU A 43 3.11 3.91 3.56
C LEU A 43 2.91 5.23 4.32
N VAL A 44 2.87 5.21 5.65
CA VAL A 44 2.71 6.42 6.46
C VAL A 44 3.94 7.33 6.37
N SER A 45 5.15 6.76 6.31
CA SER A 45 6.37 7.55 6.11
C SER A 45 6.35 8.24 4.75
N LYS A 46 5.91 7.55 3.71
CA LYS A 46 5.72 8.13 2.38
C LYS A 46 4.65 9.23 2.43
N ALA A 47 3.48 8.96 2.99
CA ALA A 47 2.40 9.94 3.15
C ALA A 47 2.84 11.19 3.95
N LEU A 48 3.68 11.03 4.97
CA LEU A 48 4.30 12.14 5.71
C LEU A 48 5.17 13.02 4.80
N LEU A 49 6.01 12.41 3.94
CA LEU A 49 6.83 13.16 2.98
C LEU A 49 5.98 13.94 1.97
N HIS A 50 4.75 13.49 1.71
CA HIS A 50 3.79 14.20 0.85
C HIS A 50 2.88 15.18 1.61
N GLY A 51 3.06 15.37 2.93
CA GLY A 51 2.18 16.22 3.74
C GLY A 51 0.75 15.69 3.90
N GLN A 52 0.48 14.43 3.55
CA GLN A 52 -0.84 13.81 3.62
C GLN A 52 -1.20 13.30 5.03
N VAL A 53 -0.21 13.20 5.91
CA VAL A 53 -0.38 12.75 7.29
C VAL A 53 0.28 13.75 8.24
N ASN A 54 -0.42 14.07 9.33
CA ASN A 54 0.11 14.91 10.39
C ASN A 54 1.43 14.30 10.97
N PRO A 55 2.51 15.08 11.13
CA PRO A 55 3.80 14.59 11.64
C PRO A 55 3.72 13.86 12.99
N GLN A 56 2.83 14.29 13.90
CA GLN A 56 2.62 13.67 15.20
C GLN A 56 1.88 12.33 15.08
N VAL A 57 0.95 12.22 14.13
CA VAL A 57 0.30 10.94 13.81
C VAL A 57 1.31 9.96 13.21
N ALA A 58 2.14 10.40 12.26
CA ALA A 58 3.20 9.58 11.69
C ALA A 58 4.26 9.18 12.73
N ALA A 59 4.55 10.04 13.72
CA ALA A 59 5.38 9.69 14.87
C ALA A 59 4.73 8.60 15.73
N CYS A 60 3.43 8.71 16.03
CA CYS A 60 2.69 7.69 16.75
C CYS A 60 2.71 6.32 16.03
N VAL A 61 2.43 6.29 14.71
CA VAL A 61 2.44 5.04 13.92
C VAL A 61 3.80 4.35 13.97
N ARG A 62 4.91 5.12 13.94
CA ARG A 62 6.27 4.58 14.06
C ARG A 62 6.55 3.89 15.39
N THR A 63 5.81 4.23 16.44
CA THR A 63 5.92 3.62 17.78
C THR A 63 5.02 2.39 17.97
N LEU A 64 4.12 2.11 17.02
CA LEU A 64 3.30 0.90 17.09
C LEU A 64 4.19 -0.33 17.04
N PRO A 65 4.01 -1.33 17.91
CA PRO A 65 4.73 -2.59 17.83
C PRO A 65 4.18 -3.48 16.69
N PRO A 66 4.98 -4.42 16.15
CA PRO A 66 4.51 -5.39 15.15
C PRO A 66 3.28 -6.18 15.60
N ASN A 67 3.20 -6.48 16.90
CA ASN A 67 2.06 -7.19 17.48
C ASN A 67 0.72 -6.45 17.43
N SER A 68 0.72 -5.19 16.99
CA SER A 68 -0.50 -4.45 16.65
C SER A 68 -1.34 -5.14 15.58
N PHE A 69 -0.78 -6.08 14.81
CA PHE A 69 -1.50 -6.84 13.78
C PHE A 69 -1.84 -8.30 14.17
N HIS A 70 -1.40 -8.81 15.33
CA HIS A 70 -1.55 -10.24 15.67
C HIS A 70 -3.00 -10.73 15.60
N GLN A 71 -3.92 -9.98 16.20
CA GLN A 71 -5.33 -10.36 16.24
C GLN A 71 -5.92 -10.52 14.84
N VAL A 72 -5.68 -9.55 13.94
CA VAL A 72 -6.25 -9.59 12.59
C VAL A 72 -5.57 -10.65 11.73
N ILE A 73 -4.27 -10.86 11.90
CA ILE A 73 -3.53 -11.90 11.17
C ILE A 73 -3.96 -13.29 11.61
N ARG A 74 -4.18 -13.51 12.91
CA ARG A 74 -4.71 -14.76 13.43
C ARG A 74 -6.09 -15.05 12.85
N GLN A 75 -6.98 -14.06 12.83
CA GLN A 75 -8.29 -14.22 12.21
C GLN A 75 -8.17 -14.61 10.73
N ILE A 76 -7.28 -13.98 9.96
CA ILE A 76 -7.05 -14.34 8.56
C ILE A 76 -6.52 -15.78 8.44
N ALA A 77 -5.61 -16.19 9.34
CA ALA A 77 -5.07 -17.55 9.35
C ALA A 77 -6.18 -18.58 9.64
N ASP A 78 -7.00 -18.34 10.65
CA ASP A 78 -8.14 -19.18 11.04
C ASP A 78 -9.18 -19.28 9.91
N ASP A 79 -9.44 -18.19 9.19
CA ASP A 79 -10.37 -18.16 8.05
C ASP A 79 -9.81 -18.78 6.75
N SER A 80 -8.48 -18.96 6.67
CA SER A 80 -7.78 -19.40 5.46
C SER A 80 -7.29 -20.85 5.53
N PHE A 81 -7.05 -21.35 6.73
CA PHE A 81 -6.41 -22.64 6.98
C PHE A 81 -7.09 -23.38 8.11
N GLU A 82 -7.35 -24.67 7.88
CA GLU A 82 -7.66 -25.61 8.95
C GLU A 82 -6.51 -25.69 9.97
N PRO A 83 -6.74 -26.01 11.26
CA PRO A 83 -5.68 -26.03 12.27
C PRO A 83 -4.47 -26.92 11.91
N SER A 84 -4.70 -28.08 11.28
CA SER A 84 -3.62 -28.96 10.82
C SER A 84 -2.81 -28.34 9.67
N ALA A 85 -3.47 -27.61 8.78
CA ALA A 85 -2.81 -26.89 7.68
C ALA A 85 -1.99 -25.70 8.21
N GLN A 86 -2.49 -24.99 9.23
CA GLN A 86 -1.70 -23.96 9.93
C GLN A 86 -0.43 -24.54 10.54
N GLY A 87 -0.54 -25.69 11.21
CA GLY A 87 0.63 -26.39 11.78
C GLY A 87 1.71 -26.68 10.74
N MET A 88 1.33 -27.12 9.52
CA MET A 88 2.29 -27.35 8.44
C MET A 88 2.97 -26.05 7.96
N VAL A 89 2.24 -24.94 7.91
CA VAL A 89 2.80 -23.63 7.56
C VAL A 89 3.74 -23.14 8.66
N ASP A 90 3.39 -23.36 9.92
CA ASP A 90 4.24 -23.01 11.06
C ASP A 90 5.53 -23.85 11.09
N ASP A 91 5.45 -25.15 10.83
CA ASP A 91 6.60 -26.04 10.70
C ASP A 91 7.53 -25.58 9.57
N PHE A 92 6.95 -25.21 8.42
CA PHE A 92 7.70 -24.61 7.33
C PHE A 92 8.39 -23.32 7.76
N LEU A 93 7.67 -22.38 8.38
CA LEU A 93 8.21 -21.08 8.80
C LEU A 93 9.26 -21.19 9.92
N ASN A 94 9.22 -22.27 10.71
CA ASN A 94 10.26 -22.59 11.69
C ASN A 94 11.53 -23.17 11.04
N SER A 95 11.42 -23.78 9.86
CA SER A 95 12.59 -24.30 9.13
C SER A 95 13.53 -23.16 8.67
N PRO A 96 14.84 -23.43 8.47
CA PRO A 96 15.78 -22.42 7.97
C PRO A 96 15.34 -21.76 6.65
N VAL A 97 14.76 -22.54 5.74
CA VAL A 97 14.32 -22.03 4.44
C VAL A 97 13.04 -21.21 4.53
N GLY A 98 12.10 -21.58 5.41
CA GLY A 98 10.90 -20.79 5.68
C GLY A 98 11.21 -19.47 6.36
N GLN A 99 12.19 -19.44 7.27
CA GLN A 99 12.69 -18.19 7.86
C GLN A 99 13.28 -17.26 6.78
N LYS A 100 14.06 -17.80 5.83
CA LYS A 100 14.55 -17.04 4.66
C LYS A 100 13.39 -16.49 3.82
N GLN A 101 12.38 -17.31 3.53
CA GLN A 101 11.19 -16.90 2.78
C GLN A 101 10.42 -15.77 3.49
N ALA A 102 10.16 -15.91 4.80
CA ALA A 102 9.51 -14.87 5.59
C ALA A 102 10.30 -13.55 5.59
N LYS A 103 11.64 -13.64 5.67
CA LYS A 103 12.53 -12.47 5.58
C LYS A 103 12.49 -11.83 4.19
N ARG A 104 12.48 -12.61 3.11
CA ARG A 104 12.31 -12.10 1.74
C ARG A 104 10.97 -11.40 1.54
N ALA A 105 9.87 -11.99 2.01
CA ALA A 105 8.54 -11.39 1.96
C ALA A 105 8.52 -10.02 2.66
N TRP A 106 9.13 -9.93 3.85
CA TRP A 106 9.29 -8.67 4.57
C TRP A 106 10.14 -7.64 3.80
N LEU A 107 11.28 -8.04 3.23
CA LEU A 107 12.14 -7.14 2.44
C LEU A 107 11.48 -6.67 1.14
N THR A 108 10.60 -7.47 0.56
CA THR A 108 9.84 -7.12 -0.65
C THR A 108 8.94 -5.90 -0.41
N VAL A 109 8.48 -5.66 0.83
CA VAL A 109 7.75 -4.42 1.19
C VAL A 109 8.57 -3.18 0.88
N PHE A 110 9.88 -3.18 1.15
CA PHE A 110 10.75 -2.05 0.86
C PHE A 110 10.99 -1.88 -0.63
N GLN A 111 11.21 -2.99 -1.35
CA GLN A 111 11.39 -2.97 -2.81
C GLN A 111 10.15 -2.42 -3.52
N ASN A 112 8.96 -2.88 -3.14
CA ASN A 112 7.70 -2.42 -3.71
C ASN A 112 7.46 -0.92 -3.49
N GLN A 113 8.03 -0.35 -2.42
CA GLN A 113 7.99 1.07 -2.12
C GLN A 113 9.21 1.85 -2.64
N GLN A 114 10.11 1.20 -3.39
CA GLN A 114 11.36 1.78 -3.89
C GLN A 114 12.22 2.40 -2.76
N LEU A 115 12.20 1.75 -1.60
CA LEU A 115 13.00 2.15 -0.44
C LEU A 115 14.30 1.33 -0.39
N PRO A 116 15.40 1.90 0.14
CA PRO A 116 16.60 1.13 0.42
C PRO A 116 16.29 -0.07 1.30
N LEU A 117 16.85 -1.23 0.95
CA LEU A 117 16.70 -2.44 1.76
C LEU A 117 17.46 -2.26 3.09
N PRO A 118 16.84 -2.56 4.25
CA PRO A 118 17.53 -2.49 5.53
C PRO A 118 18.60 -3.59 5.67
N GLN A 119 18.50 -4.67 4.90
CA GLN A 119 19.44 -5.78 4.83
C GLN A 119 19.41 -6.39 3.41
N PRO A 120 20.50 -7.03 2.94
CA PRO A 120 20.49 -7.73 1.66
C PRO A 120 19.37 -8.77 1.59
N MET A 121 18.82 -8.98 0.39
CA MET A 121 17.84 -10.03 0.14
C MET A 121 18.50 -11.40 0.36
N PRO A 122 17.94 -12.29 1.21
CA PRO A 122 18.47 -13.63 1.38
C PRO A 122 18.56 -14.38 0.05
N GLU A 123 19.73 -14.95 -0.24
CA GLU A 123 19.92 -15.85 -1.38
C GLU A 123 19.54 -17.27 -1.01
N TYR A 124 19.05 -18.04 -1.99
CA TYR A 124 18.74 -19.45 -1.83
C TYR A 124 19.86 -20.32 -2.39
N SER A 125 20.40 -21.20 -1.54
CA SER A 125 21.34 -22.24 -1.95
C SER A 125 20.63 -23.31 -2.82
N ALA A 126 21.37 -24.33 -3.25
CA ALA A 126 20.76 -25.47 -3.93
C ALA A 126 19.88 -26.29 -2.96
N GLU A 127 20.37 -26.47 -1.73
CA GLU A 127 19.67 -27.18 -0.65
C GLU A 127 18.38 -26.45 -0.24
N ASP A 128 18.43 -25.11 -0.12
CA ASP A 128 17.22 -24.32 0.16
C ASP A 128 16.16 -24.53 -0.92
N ARG A 129 16.56 -24.54 -2.20
CA ARG A 129 15.63 -24.73 -3.33
C ARG A 129 15.00 -26.11 -3.30
N GLN A 130 15.78 -27.14 -3.00
CA GLN A 130 15.24 -28.50 -2.83
C GLN A 130 14.25 -28.57 -1.66
N GLN A 131 14.55 -27.92 -0.52
CA GLN A 131 13.61 -27.88 0.61
C GLN A 131 12.34 -27.10 0.27
N LEU A 132 12.44 -25.97 -0.45
CA LEU A 132 11.27 -25.24 -0.95
C LEU A 132 10.41 -26.11 -1.85
N GLU A 133 11.01 -26.89 -2.73
CA GLU A 133 10.27 -27.83 -3.60
C GLU A 133 9.50 -28.86 -2.76
N ILE A 134 10.17 -29.49 -1.78
CA ILE A 134 9.53 -30.44 -0.86
C ILE A 134 8.35 -29.81 -0.12
N PHE A 135 8.55 -28.64 0.48
CA PHE A 135 7.50 -27.92 1.21
C PHE A 135 6.38 -27.44 0.29
N SER A 136 6.68 -26.99 -0.93
CA SER A 136 5.69 -26.58 -1.93
C SER A 136 4.82 -27.75 -2.43
N GLY A 137 5.23 -28.99 -2.20
CA GLY A 137 4.39 -30.17 -2.38
C GLY A 137 3.25 -30.27 -1.38
N LEU A 138 3.34 -29.58 -0.23
CA LEU A 138 2.27 -29.52 0.77
C LEU A 138 1.26 -28.44 0.38
N THR A 139 0.01 -28.83 0.15
CA THR A 139 -1.07 -27.92 -0.31
C THR A 139 -1.19 -26.64 0.54
N ALA A 140 -1.08 -26.76 1.86
CA ALA A 140 -1.17 -25.61 2.77
C ALA A 140 0.00 -24.62 2.59
N VAL A 141 1.22 -25.12 2.48
CA VAL A 141 2.42 -24.30 2.28
C VAL A 141 2.43 -23.70 0.88
N ARG A 142 2.08 -24.48 -0.14
CA ARG A 142 1.90 -23.98 -1.51
C ARG A 142 0.92 -22.82 -1.54
N ARG A 143 -0.24 -22.98 -0.89
CA ARG A 143 -1.23 -21.91 -0.79
C ARG A 143 -0.65 -20.66 -0.13
N TYR A 144 0.09 -20.82 0.96
CA TYR A 144 0.78 -19.72 1.63
C TYR A 144 1.83 -19.02 0.74
N LEU A 145 2.53 -19.77 -0.12
CA LEU A 145 3.58 -19.26 -1.01
C LEU A 145 3.01 -18.60 -2.28
N ASP A 146 1.99 -19.21 -2.88
CA ASP A 146 1.42 -18.80 -4.17
C ASP A 146 0.37 -17.69 -4.00
N GLU A 147 -0.49 -17.81 -2.99
CA GLU A 147 -1.46 -16.77 -2.64
C GLU A 147 -0.76 -15.80 -1.70
N SER A 148 -0.53 -14.56 -2.15
CA SER A 148 -0.10 -13.50 -1.23
C SER A 148 -1.13 -13.40 -0.10
N PHE A 149 -0.79 -13.98 1.05
CA PHE A 149 -1.70 -14.22 2.17
C PHE A 149 -2.47 -12.95 2.57
N LEU A 150 -1.76 -11.81 2.58
CA LEU A 150 -2.31 -10.49 2.92
C LEU A 150 -3.10 -9.83 1.78
N ASP A 151 -2.87 -10.24 0.52
CA ASP A 151 -3.55 -9.68 -0.65
C ASP A 151 -4.77 -10.51 -1.09
N SER A 152 -5.11 -11.57 -0.34
CA SER A 152 -6.31 -12.34 -0.62
C SER A 152 -7.58 -11.47 -0.47
N PRO A 153 -8.65 -11.73 -1.24
CA PRO A 153 -9.91 -10.97 -1.14
C PRO A 153 -10.52 -10.98 0.26
N LYS A 154 -10.27 -12.04 1.06
CA LYS A 154 -10.72 -12.14 2.46
C LYS A 154 -9.83 -11.33 3.41
N ALA A 155 -8.52 -11.36 3.22
CA ALA A 155 -7.56 -10.65 4.09
C ALA A 155 -7.63 -9.13 3.93
N SER A 156 -7.75 -8.65 2.69
CA SER A 156 -7.68 -7.22 2.38
C SER A 156 -8.61 -6.33 3.23
N PRO A 157 -9.93 -6.58 3.34
CA PRO A 157 -10.81 -5.75 4.15
C PRO A 157 -10.46 -5.78 5.65
N LEU A 158 -10.02 -6.92 6.17
CA LEU A 158 -9.62 -7.06 7.57
C LEU A 158 -8.37 -6.24 7.87
N ILE A 159 -7.33 -6.33 7.03
CA ILE A 159 -6.11 -5.52 7.15
C ILE A 159 -6.42 -4.02 7.02
N GLN A 160 -7.22 -3.63 6.02
CA GLN A 160 -7.61 -2.23 5.86
C GLN A 160 -8.40 -1.70 7.06
N GLY A 161 -9.30 -2.50 7.63
CA GLY A 161 -10.02 -2.19 8.86
C GLY A 161 -9.07 -1.92 10.02
N ARG A 162 -8.10 -2.83 10.24
CA ARG A 162 -7.11 -2.68 11.30
C ARG A 162 -6.20 -1.46 11.09
N VAL A 163 -5.79 -1.18 9.85
CA VAL A 163 -5.02 0.02 9.52
C VAL A 163 -5.79 1.29 9.88
N ARG A 164 -7.08 1.40 9.50
CA ARG A 164 -7.91 2.56 9.84
C ARG A 164 -8.03 2.75 11.35
N GLU A 165 -8.26 1.67 12.08
CA GLU A 165 -8.36 1.68 13.55
C GLU A 165 -7.06 2.21 14.19
N LEU A 166 -5.91 1.67 13.80
CA LEU A 166 -4.61 2.11 14.33
C LEU A 166 -4.31 3.58 14.00
N MET A 167 -4.65 4.03 12.79
CA MET A 167 -4.51 5.43 12.40
C MET A 167 -5.41 6.36 13.24
N GLN A 168 -6.66 5.95 13.49
CA GLN A 168 -7.60 6.68 14.32
C GLN A 168 -7.11 6.78 15.78
N GLN A 169 -6.66 5.68 16.38
CA GLN A 169 -6.09 5.68 17.72
C GLN A 169 -4.92 6.65 17.85
N CYS A 170 -4.05 6.69 16.84
CA CYS A 170 -2.94 7.64 16.79
C CYS A 170 -3.42 9.09 16.65
N ALA A 171 -4.42 9.38 15.82
CA ALA A 171 -5.01 10.71 15.70
C ALA A 171 -5.64 11.18 17.03
N GLU A 172 -6.42 10.33 17.69
CA GLU A 172 -7.04 10.63 18.98
C GLU A 172 -6.01 10.89 20.09
N LYS A 173 -4.92 10.10 20.11
CA LYS A 173 -3.80 10.32 21.05
C LYS A 173 -3.15 11.69 20.84
N VAL A 174 -2.96 12.08 19.59
CA VAL A 174 -2.41 13.40 19.23
C VAL A 174 -3.35 14.53 19.66
N THR A 175 -4.65 14.42 19.36
CA THR A 175 -5.64 15.42 19.76
C THR A 175 -5.71 15.60 21.28
N ARG A 176 -5.71 14.50 22.04
CA ARG A 176 -5.70 14.56 23.51
C ARG A 176 -4.43 15.24 24.05
N ALA A 177 -3.26 14.91 23.50
CA ALA A 177 -2.01 15.54 23.91
C ALA A 177 -2.01 17.06 23.66
N ALA A 178 -2.54 17.49 22.52
CA ALA A 178 -2.68 18.92 22.20
C ALA A 178 -3.64 19.64 23.16
N ALA A 179 -4.77 19.02 23.50
CA ALA A 179 -5.74 19.60 24.45
C ALA A 179 -5.15 19.76 25.86
N SER A 180 -4.36 18.77 26.34
CA SER A 180 -3.69 18.85 27.64
C SER A 180 -2.66 19.97 27.72
N GLN A 181 -1.96 20.27 26.62
CA GLN A 181 -0.99 21.38 26.56
C GLN A 181 -1.68 22.74 26.57
N ALA A 182 -2.82 22.88 25.88
CA ALA A 182 -3.59 24.13 25.86
C ALA A 182 -4.17 24.48 27.26
N GLY A 183 -4.65 23.47 28.01
CA GLY A 183 -5.14 23.67 29.37
C GLY A 183 -4.07 24.09 30.38
N ALA A 184 -2.83 23.61 30.21
CA ALA A 184 -1.72 23.98 31.10
C ALA A 184 -1.23 25.42 30.89
N SER A 185 -1.38 25.97 29.67
CA SER A 185 -0.88 27.30 29.35
C SER A 185 -1.78 28.46 29.80
N GLN A 186 -3.05 28.18 30.18
CA GLN A 186 -4.02 29.20 30.60
C GLN A 186 -3.97 29.55 32.10
N ALA A 187 -3.15 28.85 32.90
CA ALA A 187 -3.15 29.03 34.36
C ALA A 187 -2.16 30.07 34.91
N GLY A 188 -1.46 30.88 34.09
CA GLY A 188 -0.33 31.67 34.63
C GLY A 188 0.20 32.89 33.89
N ALA A 189 -0.53 33.56 32.99
CA ALA A 189 -0.02 34.79 32.35
C ALA A 189 -1.04 35.95 32.32
N PRO A 190 -0.70 37.16 32.80
CA PRO A 190 -1.52 38.36 32.63
C PRO A 190 -1.60 38.74 31.15
N GLN A 191 -2.83 39.02 30.71
CA GLN A 191 -3.19 39.33 29.33
C GLN A 191 -2.48 40.61 28.85
N THR A 192 -1.58 40.48 27.87
CA THR A 192 -1.14 41.59 27.04
C THR A 192 -1.72 41.39 25.64
N THR A 193 -2.54 42.35 25.23
CA THR A 193 -3.31 42.40 23.98
C THR A 193 -2.40 42.47 22.75
N PRO A 194 -2.42 41.49 21.82
CA PRO A 194 -1.73 41.60 20.55
C PRO A 194 -2.62 42.28 19.50
N ARG A 195 -2.01 43.24 18.80
CA ARG A 195 -2.56 44.05 17.72
C ARG A 195 -2.73 43.21 16.45
N VAL A 196 -3.93 43.21 15.88
CA VAL A 196 -4.31 42.52 14.63
C VAL A 196 -3.64 43.22 13.45
N GLY A 197 -2.82 42.48 12.69
CA GLY A 197 -2.29 42.87 11.39
C GLY A 197 -2.69 41.84 10.34
N THR A 198 -3.66 42.20 9.50
CA THR A 198 -4.17 41.37 8.40
C THR A 198 -3.32 41.61 7.16
N THR A 199 -2.49 40.65 6.75
CA THR A 199 -1.85 40.66 5.43
C THR A 199 -2.31 39.45 4.62
N ALA A 200 -3.21 39.73 3.66
CA ALA A 200 -3.60 38.78 2.63
C ALA A 200 -2.45 38.66 1.62
N ALA A 201 -1.82 37.49 1.58
CA ALA A 201 -0.79 37.17 0.60
C ALA A 201 -1.45 36.63 -0.67
N THR A 202 -1.52 37.47 -1.70
CA THR A 202 -1.87 37.07 -3.07
C THR A 202 -0.70 36.28 -3.64
N ALA A 203 -0.83 34.95 -3.72
CA ALA A 203 0.19 34.08 -4.31
C ALA A 203 0.22 34.30 -5.84
N ALA A 204 1.24 35.03 -6.31
CA ALA A 204 1.51 35.18 -7.72
C ALA A 204 1.91 33.82 -8.32
N THR A 205 1.16 33.36 -9.31
CA THR A 205 1.48 32.17 -10.11
C THR A 205 2.69 32.53 -10.99
N ALA A 206 3.89 32.17 -10.55
CA ALA A 206 5.09 32.31 -11.37
C ALA A 206 4.91 31.48 -12.65
N ALA A 207 5.04 32.12 -13.81
CA ALA A 207 5.02 31.44 -15.09
C ALA A 207 6.12 30.37 -15.13
N ALA A 208 5.75 29.14 -15.50
CA ALA A 208 6.73 28.08 -15.66
C ALA A 208 7.76 28.49 -16.73
N PRO A 209 9.04 28.10 -16.56
CA PRO A 209 10.06 28.37 -17.57
C PRO A 209 9.62 27.79 -18.91
N ALA A 210 9.91 28.51 -20.00
CA ALA A 210 9.52 28.13 -21.37
C ALA A 210 9.99 26.73 -21.78
N ASP A 211 11.01 26.20 -21.11
CA ASP A 211 11.60 24.87 -21.35
C ASP A 211 11.09 23.77 -20.40
N SER A 212 10.05 24.05 -19.62
CA SER A 212 9.43 23.05 -18.74
C SER A 212 8.83 21.91 -19.56
N ALA A 213 9.18 20.66 -19.24
CA ALA A 213 8.50 19.52 -19.82
C ALA A 213 7.01 19.54 -19.46
N ALA A 214 6.69 19.98 -18.23
CA ALA A 214 5.33 20.10 -17.73
C ALA A 214 4.44 20.96 -18.61
N THR A 215 3.43 20.34 -19.20
CA THR A 215 2.34 21.04 -19.88
C THR A 215 1.06 20.27 -19.60
N GLU A 216 -0.07 20.97 -19.54
CA GLU A 216 -1.39 20.35 -19.31
C GLU A 216 -1.66 19.26 -20.37
N SER A 217 -1.36 19.54 -21.64
CA SER A 217 -1.52 18.59 -22.75
C SER A 217 -0.71 17.29 -22.56
N ARG A 218 0.58 17.39 -22.17
CA ARG A 218 1.42 16.19 -21.94
C ARG A 218 1.04 15.44 -20.67
N ASP A 219 0.65 16.15 -19.60
CA ASP A 219 0.14 15.53 -18.38
C ASP A 219 -1.17 14.78 -18.65
N ALA A 220 -2.05 15.35 -19.46
CA ALA A 220 -3.29 14.70 -19.89
C ALA A 220 -3.02 13.47 -20.78
N ALA A 221 -2.12 13.59 -21.76
CA ALA A 221 -1.72 12.47 -22.63
C ALA A 221 -1.11 11.31 -21.82
N LEU A 222 -0.24 11.61 -20.85
CA LEU A 222 0.28 10.61 -19.92
C LEU A 222 -0.84 9.96 -19.10
N GLY A 223 -1.79 10.75 -18.59
CA GLY A 223 -2.95 10.26 -17.87
C GLY A 223 -3.80 9.29 -18.70
N ALA A 224 -4.01 9.60 -19.99
CA ALA A 224 -4.73 8.73 -20.92
C ALA A 224 -4.00 7.39 -21.14
N ILE A 225 -2.69 7.42 -21.40
CA ILE A 225 -1.86 6.21 -21.57
C ILE A 225 -1.89 5.36 -20.30
N GLY A 226 -1.67 6.00 -19.14
CA GLY A 226 -1.68 5.31 -17.84
C GLY A 226 -3.03 4.69 -17.51
N THR A 227 -4.13 5.38 -17.85
CA THR A 227 -5.50 4.88 -17.63
C THR A 227 -5.79 3.66 -18.49
N ALA A 228 -5.44 3.69 -19.78
CA ALA A 228 -5.57 2.53 -20.67
C ALA A 228 -4.76 1.34 -20.15
N TYR A 229 -3.49 1.57 -19.77
CA TYR A 229 -2.63 0.55 -19.17
C TYR A 229 -3.25 -0.06 -17.90
N PHE A 230 -3.78 0.78 -17.00
CA PHE A 230 -4.43 0.34 -15.78
C PHE A 230 -5.66 -0.54 -16.07
N ILE A 231 -6.52 -0.11 -17.01
CA ILE A 231 -7.71 -0.85 -17.39
C ILE A 231 -7.34 -2.23 -17.93
N VAL A 232 -6.40 -2.30 -18.88
CA VAL A 232 -5.94 -3.57 -19.47
C VAL A 232 -5.39 -4.51 -18.41
N GLY A 233 -4.53 -4.01 -17.51
CA GLY A 233 -3.98 -4.83 -16.43
C GLY A 233 -5.03 -5.31 -15.43
N ARG A 234 -6.02 -4.48 -15.10
CA ARG A 234 -7.09 -4.85 -14.17
C ARG A 234 -8.06 -5.85 -14.78
N ILE A 235 -8.45 -5.67 -16.04
CA ILE A 235 -9.26 -6.64 -16.79
C ILE A 235 -8.50 -7.97 -16.92
N GLY A 236 -7.22 -7.92 -17.28
CA GLY A 236 -6.37 -9.11 -17.33
C GLY A 236 -6.38 -9.89 -16.02
N LYS A 237 -6.16 -9.19 -14.90
CA LYS A 237 -6.15 -9.78 -13.56
C LYS A 237 -7.50 -10.37 -13.14
N ASP A 238 -8.61 -9.67 -13.41
CA ASP A 238 -9.92 -10.05 -12.88
C ASP A 238 -10.70 -10.99 -13.80
N CYS A 239 -10.40 -11.03 -15.10
CA CYS A 239 -11.21 -11.74 -16.09
C CYS A 239 -10.54 -12.96 -16.73
N LEU A 240 -9.21 -13.01 -16.89
CA LEU A 240 -8.57 -14.10 -17.65
C LEU A 240 -8.79 -15.47 -16.98
N SER A 241 -8.65 -15.55 -15.66
CA SER A 241 -8.92 -16.77 -14.91
C SER A 241 -10.39 -17.18 -14.95
N LEU A 242 -11.31 -16.21 -14.88
CA LEU A 242 -12.76 -16.45 -14.97
C LEU A 242 -13.16 -17.03 -16.34
N LEU A 243 -12.47 -16.60 -17.40
CA LEU A 243 -12.69 -17.07 -18.77
C LEU A 243 -11.86 -18.31 -19.13
N ASN A 244 -11.10 -18.88 -18.18
CA ASN A 244 -10.17 -19.99 -18.40
C ASN A 244 -9.16 -19.71 -19.52
N ARG A 245 -8.74 -18.46 -19.68
CA ARG A 245 -7.65 -18.12 -20.60
C ARG A 245 -6.31 -18.53 -20.01
N PRO A 246 -5.38 -19.06 -20.84
CA PRO A 246 -4.08 -19.51 -20.36
C PRO A 246 -3.11 -18.35 -20.06
N ASP A 247 -3.37 -17.15 -20.57
CA ASP A 247 -2.50 -15.99 -20.42
C ASP A 247 -2.53 -15.44 -18.99
N THR A 248 -1.39 -14.95 -18.52
CA THR A 248 -1.35 -14.17 -17.28
C THR A 248 -1.77 -12.72 -17.54
N ALA A 249 -2.13 -12.00 -16.47
CA ALA A 249 -2.40 -10.57 -16.58
C ALA A 249 -1.19 -9.79 -17.14
N GLN A 250 0.02 -10.24 -16.82
CA GLN A 250 1.28 -9.68 -17.32
C GLN A 250 1.42 -9.89 -18.84
N ASP A 251 1.16 -11.09 -19.34
CA ASP A 251 1.22 -11.39 -20.78
C ASP A 251 0.21 -10.53 -21.56
N PHE A 252 -0.99 -10.42 -21.02
CA PHE A 252 -2.07 -9.63 -21.61
C PHE A 252 -1.72 -8.14 -21.72
N VAL A 253 -1.11 -7.58 -20.68
CA VAL A 253 -0.59 -6.21 -20.68
C VAL A 253 0.57 -6.06 -21.66
N ALA A 254 1.49 -7.03 -21.71
CA ALA A 254 2.65 -6.99 -22.61
C ALA A 254 2.23 -6.94 -24.09
N VAL A 255 1.20 -7.70 -24.47
CA VAL A 255 0.62 -7.64 -25.82
C VAL A 255 0.08 -6.24 -26.13
N TRP A 256 -0.66 -5.62 -25.21
CA TRP A 256 -1.15 -4.24 -25.38
C TRP A 256 0.01 -3.24 -25.47
N GLN A 257 1.01 -3.35 -24.58
CA GLN A 257 2.18 -2.46 -24.59
C GLN A 257 2.92 -2.53 -25.92
N LYS A 258 3.07 -3.74 -26.49
CA LYS A 258 3.72 -3.93 -27.78
C LYS A 258 2.99 -3.22 -28.92
N ARG A 259 1.66 -3.24 -28.94
CA ARG A 259 0.87 -2.52 -29.97
C ARG A 259 0.92 -1.00 -29.79
N ASN A 260 1.24 -0.53 -28.59
CA ASN A 260 1.23 0.87 -28.21
C ASN A 260 2.65 1.40 -27.85
N GLU A 261 3.69 0.70 -28.31
CA GLU A 261 5.07 0.87 -27.84
C GLU A 261 5.54 2.33 -27.94
N VAL A 262 5.29 2.98 -29.08
CA VAL A 262 5.71 4.37 -29.33
C VAL A 262 5.18 5.32 -28.25
N PHE A 263 3.91 5.19 -27.87
CA PHE A 263 3.29 6.02 -26.83
C PHE A 263 3.77 5.65 -25.43
N VAL A 264 3.90 4.34 -25.14
CA VAL A 264 4.40 3.84 -23.85
C VAL A 264 5.83 4.35 -23.59
N THR A 265 6.69 4.31 -24.59
CA THR A 265 8.05 4.86 -24.53
C THR A 265 8.05 6.37 -24.32
N ALA A 266 7.21 7.11 -25.06
CA ALA A 266 7.09 8.57 -24.90
C ALA A 266 6.60 8.96 -23.50
N ALA A 267 5.58 8.28 -22.99
CA ALA A 267 5.08 8.44 -21.63
C ALA A 267 6.15 8.18 -20.57
N SER A 268 6.95 7.11 -20.71
CA SER A 268 8.02 6.78 -19.78
C SER A 268 9.09 7.89 -19.73
N LYS A 269 9.53 8.38 -20.90
CA LYS A 269 10.47 9.51 -21.00
C LYS A 269 9.91 10.77 -20.36
N TYR A 270 8.65 11.09 -20.66
CA TYR A 270 7.97 12.26 -20.11
C TYR A 270 7.86 12.20 -18.60
N GLN A 271 7.38 11.08 -18.06
CA GLN A 271 7.28 10.85 -16.63
C GLN A 271 8.65 11.00 -15.95
N ALA A 272 9.71 10.40 -16.50
CA ALA A 272 11.06 10.52 -15.95
C ALA A 272 11.53 11.98 -15.90
N ARG A 273 11.33 12.74 -16.99
CA ARG A 273 11.69 14.16 -17.05
C ARG A 273 10.87 15.00 -16.07
N ARG A 274 9.55 14.78 -16.02
CA ARG A 274 8.64 15.49 -15.12
C ARG A 274 9.01 15.29 -13.65
N LEU A 275 9.37 14.06 -13.27
CA LEU A 275 9.84 13.74 -11.91
C LEU A 275 11.23 14.35 -11.63
N ALA A 276 12.11 14.41 -12.63
CA ALA A 276 13.41 15.08 -12.50
C ALA A 276 13.25 16.60 -12.26
N GLU A 277 12.37 17.27 -13.00
CA GLU A 277 12.06 18.70 -12.81
C GLU A 277 11.45 18.97 -11.44
N ALA A 278 10.48 18.15 -11.04
CA ALA A 278 9.90 18.22 -9.71
C ALA A 278 10.98 18.04 -8.62
N ARG A 279 11.91 17.10 -8.82
CA ARG A 279 13.06 16.91 -7.94
C ARG A 279 14.00 18.11 -7.90
N ALA A 280 14.24 18.77 -9.02
CA ALA A 280 15.07 19.98 -9.07
C ALA A 280 14.41 21.16 -8.34
N GLN A 281 13.07 21.26 -8.37
CA GLN A 281 12.31 22.34 -7.74
C GLN A 281 12.16 22.19 -6.22
N GLY A 282 11.97 20.96 -5.72
CA GLY A 282 11.65 20.74 -4.30
C GLY A 282 12.17 19.42 -3.73
N GLY A 283 13.21 18.84 -4.36
CA GLY A 283 13.81 17.60 -3.92
C GLY A 283 12.89 16.38 -4.09
N LYS A 284 13.24 15.30 -3.39
CA LYS A 284 12.49 14.03 -3.48
C LYS A 284 11.01 14.21 -3.12
N ALA A 285 10.68 15.03 -2.12
CA ALA A 285 9.31 15.26 -1.68
C ALA A 285 8.41 15.81 -2.81
N GLN A 286 8.91 16.78 -3.58
CA GLN A 286 8.15 17.35 -4.70
C GLN A 286 8.00 16.35 -5.85
N ALA A 287 9.04 15.59 -6.17
CA ALA A 287 8.93 14.49 -7.15
C ALA A 287 7.90 13.45 -6.72
N ASP A 288 7.90 13.09 -5.43
CA ASP A 288 6.96 12.16 -4.86
C ASP A 288 5.51 12.74 -4.97
N VAL A 289 5.27 14.02 -4.65
CA VAL A 289 3.95 14.66 -4.83
C VAL A 289 3.45 14.56 -6.27
N VAL A 290 4.30 14.92 -7.23
CA VAL A 290 3.97 14.84 -8.67
C VAL A 290 3.66 13.40 -9.08
N TRP A 291 4.46 12.43 -8.64
CA TRP A 291 4.19 11.00 -8.87
C TRP A 291 2.85 10.54 -8.29
N GLY A 292 2.53 10.96 -7.06
CA GLY A 292 1.27 10.66 -6.39
C GLY A 292 0.07 11.22 -7.14
N GLN A 293 0.16 12.45 -7.64
CA GLN A 293 -0.88 13.06 -8.47
C GLN A 293 -1.10 12.29 -9.78
N MET A 294 -0.02 11.99 -10.50
CA MET A 294 -0.07 11.25 -11.77
C MET A 294 -0.70 9.86 -11.59
N THR A 295 -0.22 9.08 -10.62
CA THR A 295 -0.72 7.72 -10.37
C THR A 295 -2.12 7.71 -9.74
N GLY A 296 -2.44 8.70 -8.91
CA GLY A 296 -3.77 8.85 -8.31
C GLY A 296 -4.84 9.13 -9.37
N ALA A 297 -4.57 10.04 -10.31
CA ALA A 297 -5.49 10.35 -11.41
C ALA A 297 -5.74 9.15 -12.32
N VAL A 298 -4.67 8.42 -12.68
CA VAL A 298 -4.75 7.18 -13.47
C VAL A 298 -5.60 6.11 -12.75
N ARG A 299 -5.34 5.88 -11.45
CA ARG A 299 -6.08 4.88 -10.68
C ARG A 299 -7.55 5.25 -10.56
N ALA A 300 -7.87 6.49 -10.18
CA ALA A 300 -9.26 6.92 -10.01
C ALA A 300 -10.06 6.79 -11.31
N SER A 301 -9.48 7.23 -12.43
CA SER A 301 -10.12 7.14 -13.76
C SER A 301 -10.26 5.68 -14.21
N GLY A 302 -9.20 4.89 -14.05
CA GLY A 302 -9.18 3.48 -14.44
C GLY A 302 -10.13 2.61 -13.61
N GLU A 303 -10.22 2.83 -12.30
CA GLU A 303 -11.17 2.11 -11.43
C GLU A 303 -12.63 2.41 -11.81
N GLY A 304 -12.95 3.66 -12.12
CA GLY A 304 -14.28 4.04 -12.60
C GLY A 304 -14.64 3.30 -13.89
N ALA A 305 -13.73 3.28 -14.86
CA ALA A 305 -13.93 2.59 -16.14
C ALA A 305 -14.07 1.07 -15.98
N VAL A 306 -13.19 0.43 -15.21
CA VAL A 306 -13.25 -1.02 -14.94
C VAL A 306 -14.56 -1.38 -14.24
N ARG A 307 -14.98 -0.60 -13.23
CA ARG A 307 -16.25 -0.81 -12.56
C ARG A 307 -17.41 -0.71 -13.55
N GLY A 308 -17.45 0.33 -14.38
CA GLY A 308 -18.50 0.47 -15.39
C GLY A 308 -18.59 -0.71 -16.38
N MET A 309 -17.45 -1.31 -16.72
CA MET A 309 -17.41 -2.49 -17.60
C MET A 309 -17.83 -3.78 -16.90
N LEU A 310 -17.44 -3.97 -15.63
CA LEU A 310 -17.58 -5.25 -14.92
C LEU A 310 -18.77 -5.32 -13.94
N ASP A 311 -19.35 -4.18 -13.56
CA ASP A 311 -20.51 -4.09 -12.67
C ASP A 311 -21.80 -4.39 -13.45
N GLN A 312 -21.92 -5.65 -13.88
CA GLN A 312 -23.02 -6.18 -14.65
C GLN A 312 -23.53 -7.45 -13.96
N PRO A 313 -24.84 -7.77 -14.03
CA PRO A 313 -25.39 -8.96 -13.39
C PRO A 313 -24.69 -10.26 -13.80
N ASP A 314 -24.32 -10.35 -15.08
CA ASP A 314 -23.52 -11.45 -15.62
C ASP A 314 -22.05 -11.00 -15.77
N ARG A 315 -21.27 -11.27 -14.73
CA ARG A 315 -19.84 -10.93 -14.68
C ARG A 315 -19.01 -11.69 -15.71
N THR A 316 -19.34 -12.94 -16.02
CA THR A 316 -18.62 -13.74 -17.01
C THR A 316 -18.81 -13.13 -18.40
N ALA A 317 -20.05 -12.81 -18.77
CA ALA A 317 -20.32 -12.14 -20.04
C ALA A 317 -19.69 -10.74 -20.12
N ALA A 318 -19.67 -9.99 -19.01
CA ALA A 318 -18.99 -8.70 -18.94
C ALA A 318 -17.46 -8.83 -19.14
N CYS A 319 -16.84 -9.81 -18.49
CA CYS A 319 -15.44 -10.12 -18.67
C CYS A 319 -15.11 -10.51 -20.11
N GLN A 320 -15.93 -11.38 -20.73
CA GLN A 320 -15.75 -11.77 -22.13
C GLN A 320 -15.76 -10.54 -23.05
N ARG A 321 -16.77 -9.66 -22.90
CA ARG A 321 -16.86 -8.43 -23.70
C ARG A 321 -15.66 -7.50 -23.49
N ALA A 322 -15.21 -7.32 -22.25
CA ALA A 322 -14.08 -6.44 -21.95
C ALA A 322 -12.77 -6.98 -22.54
N VAL A 323 -12.50 -8.28 -22.41
CA VAL A 323 -11.34 -8.94 -23.03
C VAL A 323 -11.43 -8.83 -24.55
N ASP A 324 -12.58 -9.11 -25.16
CA ASP A 324 -12.79 -9.00 -26.61
C ASP A 324 -12.53 -7.57 -27.13
N LEU A 325 -12.94 -6.54 -26.40
CA LEU A 325 -12.69 -5.14 -26.76
C LEU A 325 -11.18 -4.84 -26.75
N ILE A 326 -10.46 -5.32 -25.75
CA ILE A 326 -9.00 -5.12 -25.62
C ILE A 326 -8.25 -5.89 -26.70
N ASP A 327 -8.64 -7.13 -26.99
CA ASP A 327 -8.05 -7.96 -28.05
C ASP A 327 -8.27 -7.34 -29.44
N LYS A 328 -9.44 -6.72 -29.67
CA LYS A 328 -9.75 -5.97 -30.91
C LYS A 328 -9.12 -4.58 -30.96
N GLY A 329 -8.31 -4.21 -29.97
CA GLY A 329 -7.60 -2.93 -29.95
C GLY A 329 -8.51 -1.72 -29.74
N ALA A 330 -9.61 -1.87 -29.00
CA ALA A 330 -10.45 -0.74 -28.60
C ALA A 330 -9.71 0.23 -27.66
N PHE A 331 -8.73 -0.29 -26.90
CA PHE A 331 -7.84 0.46 -26.02
C PHE A 331 -6.49 0.79 -26.66
N ASP A 332 -6.31 0.50 -27.95
CA ASP A 332 -5.09 0.90 -28.66
C ASP A 332 -5.18 2.40 -29.01
N LEU A 333 -4.05 3.09 -28.86
CA LEU A 333 -3.87 4.53 -29.01
C LEU A 333 -3.68 4.84 -30.51
N LYS A 334 -4.79 5.01 -31.23
CA LYS A 334 -4.81 5.14 -32.69
C LYS A 334 -5.59 6.38 -33.15
N PRO A 335 -5.43 6.82 -34.42
CA PRO A 335 -6.17 7.96 -34.95
C PRO A 335 -7.69 7.80 -34.75
N GLY A 336 -8.35 8.90 -34.40
CA GLY A 336 -9.79 8.94 -34.11
C GLY A 336 -10.19 8.63 -32.67
N GLN A 337 -9.23 8.26 -31.80
CA GLN A 337 -9.46 8.22 -30.35
C GLN A 337 -9.41 9.63 -29.74
N PRO A 338 -10.14 9.90 -28.65
CA PRO A 338 -9.96 11.12 -27.88
C PRO A 338 -8.49 11.33 -27.50
N MET A 339 -8.04 12.57 -27.59
CA MET A 339 -6.68 13.00 -27.24
C MET A 339 -5.55 12.44 -28.13
N HIS A 340 -5.87 11.89 -29.30
CA HIS A 340 -4.84 11.37 -30.19
C HIS A 340 -3.81 12.43 -30.60
N ASP A 341 -4.22 13.68 -30.79
CA ASP A 341 -3.30 14.76 -31.18
C ASP A 341 -2.33 15.13 -30.03
N GLU A 342 -2.80 15.13 -28.78
CA GLU A 342 -1.98 15.30 -27.59
C GLU A 342 -1.02 14.13 -27.39
N LEU A 343 -1.46 12.90 -27.69
CA LEU A 343 -0.61 11.71 -27.69
C LEU A 343 0.51 11.82 -28.73
N GLN A 344 0.20 12.28 -29.95
CA GLN A 344 1.21 12.53 -30.99
C GLN A 344 2.16 13.66 -30.59
N SER A 345 1.66 14.73 -29.99
CA SER A 345 2.48 15.83 -29.46
C SER A 345 3.44 15.35 -28.37
N LEU A 346 3.01 14.43 -27.51
CA LEU A 346 3.86 13.78 -26.51
C LEU A 346 4.97 12.94 -27.16
N VAL A 347 4.65 12.17 -28.20
CA VAL A 347 5.62 11.39 -28.96
C VAL A 347 6.66 12.31 -29.61
N ALA A 348 6.22 13.33 -30.34
CA ALA A 348 7.11 14.30 -30.98
C ALA A 348 8.03 14.98 -29.97
N TRP A 349 7.51 15.40 -28.80
CA TRP A 349 8.33 15.93 -27.71
C TRP A 349 9.37 14.90 -27.22
N ALA A 350 8.98 13.64 -27.02
CA ALA A 350 9.86 12.59 -26.52
C ALA A 350 10.99 12.22 -27.50
N GLU A 351 10.81 12.50 -28.80
CA GLU A 351 11.84 12.36 -29.82
C GLU A 351 12.91 13.46 -29.77
N THR A 352 12.58 14.65 -29.25
CA THR A 352 13.57 15.73 -29.07
C THR A 352 14.41 15.55 -27.82
N GLN A 353 14.02 14.68 -26.90
CA GLN A 353 14.72 14.41 -25.64
C GLN A 353 15.79 13.31 -25.77
N ARG A 354 16.48 13.23 -26.91
CA ARG A 354 17.51 12.20 -27.18
C ARG A 354 18.80 12.43 -26.41
#